data_AF-A0A5J5S4L0-F1
#
_entry.id   AF-A0A5J5S4L0-F1
#
_cell.length_a   1.000
_cell.length_b   1.000
_cell.length_c   1.000
_cell.angle_alpha   90.00
_cell.angle_beta   90.00
_cell.angle_gamma   90.00
#
_symmetry.space_group_name_H-M   'P 1'
#
loop_
_entity.id
_entity.type
_entity.pdbx_description
1 polymer ?
#
loop_
_entity_poly.entity_id
_entity_poly.type
_entity_poly.pdbx_seq_one_letter_code
_entity_poly.pdbx_strand_id
1 'polypeptide(L)'
;MASTGKKTRGRKKTPMKMIENKEDRLVTFSKRRLGIYKKISELSILCGTEILFIVFSPTAYRMVRTNKLVQHYNEVHSQMDAIKRKKRELVSAQQTSETNNTNHWWKTPIHQCNPRELDELYSRFSELAHLFHIAWCKKIANASSMPTSTYFGNGHHRREF
;
A
#
# COMPACT_ATOMS: atom_id res chain seq x y z
N MET A 1 -40.25 9.31 47.65
CA MET A 1 -38.82 9.00 47.48
C MET A 1 -38.65 8.20 46.19
N ALA A 2 -38.05 8.77 45.15
CA ALA A 2 -37.86 8.07 43.88
C ALA A 2 -36.66 7.13 44.00
N SER A 3 -36.86 5.81 43.81
CA SER A 3 -35.76 4.86 43.83
C SER A 3 -34.93 5.03 42.55
N THR A 4 -33.71 5.54 42.69
CA THR A 4 -32.75 5.65 41.60
C THR A 4 -32.13 4.28 41.31
N GLY A 5 -32.90 3.38 40.70
CA GLY A 5 -32.42 2.06 40.27
C GLY A 5 -31.53 2.16 39.02
N LYS A 6 -30.45 1.36 38.96
CA LYS A 6 -29.60 1.24 37.77
C LYS A 6 -30.41 0.73 36.57
N LYS A 7 -30.39 1.48 35.46
CA LYS A 7 -31.12 1.16 34.22
C LYS A 7 -30.67 -0.14 33.53
N THR A 8 -29.42 -0.57 33.68
CA THR A 8 -28.91 -1.80 33.07
C THR A 8 -27.97 -2.57 34.00
N ARG A 9 -27.87 -3.89 33.78
CA ARG A 9 -26.99 -4.78 34.52
C ARG A 9 -25.50 -4.67 34.13
N GLY A 10 -25.14 -3.77 33.20
CA GLY A 10 -23.77 -3.53 32.75
C GLY A 10 -23.13 -4.69 31.97
N ARG A 11 -21.82 -4.58 31.71
CA ARG A 11 -21.03 -5.64 31.06
C ARG A 11 -20.87 -6.81 32.02
N LYS A 12 -21.30 -8.00 31.60
CA LYS A 12 -21.13 -9.24 32.37
C LYS A 12 -20.07 -10.14 31.74
N LYS A 13 -19.37 -10.90 32.59
CA LYS A 13 -18.45 -11.95 32.14
C LYS A 13 -19.27 -13.09 31.54
N THR A 14 -18.91 -13.50 30.33
CA THR A 14 -19.50 -14.66 29.64
C THR A 14 -18.44 -15.76 29.52
N PRO A 15 -18.78 -17.05 29.65
CA PRO A 15 -17.83 -18.13 29.46
C PRO A 15 -17.30 -18.16 28.01
N MET A 16 -16.05 -18.59 27.82
CA MET A 16 -15.42 -18.77 26.51
C MET A 16 -15.84 -20.10 25.89
N LYS A 17 -17.13 -20.22 25.59
CA LYS A 17 -17.73 -21.36 24.88
C LYS A 17 -18.72 -20.85 23.83
N MET A 18 -19.25 -21.76 23.01
CA MET A 18 -20.30 -21.41 22.06
C MET A 18 -21.51 -20.83 22.79
N ILE A 19 -22.05 -19.72 22.26
CA ILE A 19 -23.29 -19.13 22.77
C ILE A 19 -24.45 -19.91 22.16
N GLU A 20 -25.24 -20.57 23.00
CA GLU A 20 -26.35 -21.42 22.57
C GLU A 20 -27.48 -20.61 21.92
N ASN A 21 -27.86 -19.50 22.56
CA ASN A 21 -28.89 -18.61 22.03
C ASN A 21 -28.41 -17.96 20.72
N LYS A 22 -29.16 -18.22 19.64
CA LYS A 22 -28.84 -17.75 18.28
C LYS A 22 -28.81 -16.22 18.21
N GLU A 23 -29.75 -15.52 18.81
CA GLU A 23 -29.85 -14.05 18.76
C GLU A 23 -28.67 -13.41 19.50
N ASP A 24 -28.41 -13.86 20.73
CA ASP A 24 -27.27 -13.40 21.52
C ASP A 24 -25.95 -13.68 20.82
N ARG A 25 -25.84 -14.84 20.14
CA ARG A 25 -24.66 -15.19 19.34
C ARG A 25 -24.47 -14.23 18.17
N LEU A 26 -25.54 -13.84 17.46
CA LEU A 26 -25.47 -12.89 16.33
C LEU A 26 -25.14 -11.46 16.78
N VAL A 27 -25.74 -11.01 17.89
CA VAL A 27 -25.43 -9.71 18.50
C VAL A 27 -23.99 -9.69 18.98
N THR A 28 -23.54 -10.75 19.67
CA THR A 28 -22.17 -10.87 20.16
C THR A 28 -21.16 -10.93 19.03
N PHE A 29 -21.44 -11.71 17.97
CA PHE A 29 -20.61 -11.74 16.76
C PHE A 29 -20.45 -10.33 16.17
N SER A 30 -21.55 -9.60 16.03
CA SER A 30 -21.53 -8.25 15.44
C SER A 30 -20.71 -7.27 16.29
N LYS A 31 -20.90 -7.28 17.62
CA LYS A 31 -20.15 -6.44 18.56
C LYS A 31 -18.67 -6.81 18.61
N ARG A 32 -18.33 -8.10 18.68
CA ARG A 32 -16.95 -8.58 18.75
C ARG A 32 -16.20 -8.32 17.45
N ARG A 33 -16.81 -8.61 16.28
CA ARG A 33 -16.18 -8.32 14.99
C ARG A 33 -15.86 -6.84 14.84
N LEU A 34 -16.77 -5.95 15.23
CA LEU A 34 -16.51 -4.51 15.20
C LEU A 34 -15.36 -4.13 16.14
N GLY A 35 -15.34 -4.66 17.36
CA GLY A 35 -14.25 -4.41 18.32
C GLY A 35 -12.89 -4.88 17.80
N ILE A 36 -12.83 -6.08 17.20
CA ILE A 36 -11.60 -6.63 16.60
C ILE A 36 -11.15 -5.77 15.42
N TYR A 37 -12.06 -5.38 14.52
CA TYR A 37 -11.74 -4.52 13.39
C TYR A 37 -11.13 -3.19 13.83
N LYS A 38 -11.69 -2.55 14.86
CA LYS A 38 -11.12 -1.31 15.43
C LYS A 38 -9.69 -1.53 15.91
N LYS A 39 -9.42 -2.65 16.60
CA LYS A 39 -8.07 -2.97 17.07
C LYS A 39 -7.09 -3.24 15.94
N ILE A 40 -7.53 -3.91 14.89
CA ILE A 40 -6.71 -4.13 13.70
C ILE A 40 -6.40 -2.81 12.99
N SER A 41 -7.38 -1.92 12.88
CA SER A 41 -7.18 -0.58 12.31
C SER A 41 -6.20 0.25 13.13
N GLU A 42 -6.34 0.26 14.46
CA GLU A 42 -5.39 0.93 15.36
C GLU A 42 -3.98 0.36 15.19
N LEU A 43 -3.84 -0.97 15.12
CA LEU A 43 -2.56 -1.64 14.96
C LEU A 43 -1.91 -1.35 13.60
N SER A 44 -2.70 -1.36 12.53
CA SER A 44 -2.23 -1.05 11.17
C SER A 44 -1.67 0.37 11.10
N ILE A 45 -2.34 1.35 11.73
CA ILE A 45 -1.88 2.74 11.80
C ILE A 45 -0.62 2.86 12.65
N LEU A 46 -0.59 2.26 13.85
CA LEU A 46 0.53 2.39 14.79
C LEU A 46 1.82 1.75 14.26
N CYS A 47 1.71 0.62 13.56
CA CYS A 47 2.86 -0.12 13.05
C CYS A 47 3.14 0.14 11.56
N GLY A 48 2.31 0.93 10.87
CA GLY A 48 2.40 1.12 9.42
C GLY A 48 2.33 -0.18 8.62
N THR A 49 1.61 -1.19 9.13
CA THR A 49 1.60 -2.56 8.58
C THR A 49 0.25 -2.87 7.93
N GLU A 50 0.28 -3.56 6.78
CA GLU A 50 -0.92 -4.08 6.10
C GLU A 50 -1.42 -5.36 6.78
N ILE A 51 -2.70 -5.42 7.17
CA ILE A 51 -3.27 -6.54 7.92
C ILE A 51 -4.53 -7.05 7.22
N LEU A 52 -4.57 -8.35 6.90
CA LEU A 52 -5.73 -9.03 6.34
C LEU A 52 -6.57 -9.70 7.45
N PHE A 53 -7.86 -9.39 7.51
CA PHE A 53 -8.80 -9.96 8.49
C PHE A 53 -10.08 -10.47 7.83
N ILE A 54 -10.33 -11.77 7.94
CA ILE A 54 -11.46 -12.45 7.31
C ILE A 54 -12.34 -13.10 8.39
N VAL A 55 -13.65 -12.84 8.36
CA VAL A 55 -14.62 -13.43 9.29
C VAL A 55 -15.88 -13.85 8.56
N PHE A 56 -16.26 -15.11 8.73
CA PHE A 56 -17.50 -15.67 8.21
C PHE A 56 -18.63 -15.52 9.23
N SER A 57 -19.77 -14.97 8.81
CA SER A 57 -20.98 -14.97 9.65
C SER A 57 -21.86 -16.16 9.31
N PRO A 58 -22.46 -16.82 10.32
CA PRO A 58 -23.36 -17.96 10.07
C PRO A 58 -24.69 -17.60 9.40
N THR A 59 -25.04 -16.32 9.26
CA THR A 59 -26.30 -15.89 8.63
C THR A 59 -26.08 -15.35 7.21
N ALA A 60 -26.83 -15.90 6.25
CA ALA A 60 -26.80 -15.54 4.82
C ALA A 60 -27.14 -14.07 4.52
N TYR A 61 -27.75 -13.31 5.44
CA TYR A 61 -28.10 -11.89 5.27
C TYR A 61 -26.90 -10.92 5.16
N ARG A 62 -25.66 -11.44 5.16
CA ARG A 62 -24.45 -10.67 4.82
C ARG A 62 -23.82 -11.09 3.49
N MET A 63 -24.37 -12.05 2.74
CA MET A 63 -23.85 -12.45 1.42
C MET A 63 -23.73 -11.28 0.44
N VAL A 64 -24.56 -10.25 0.55
CA VAL A 64 -24.50 -9.07 -0.34
C VAL A 64 -23.25 -8.21 -0.11
N ARG A 65 -22.70 -8.17 1.12
CA ARG A 65 -21.46 -7.40 1.42
C ARG A 65 -20.20 -8.21 1.18
N THR A 66 -20.21 -9.51 1.49
CA THR A 66 -19.07 -10.38 1.17
C THR A 66 -18.89 -10.52 -0.34
N ASN A 67 -19.96 -10.60 -1.14
CA ASN A 67 -19.82 -10.64 -2.60
C ASN A 67 -19.20 -9.35 -3.15
N LYS A 68 -19.61 -8.17 -2.69
CA LYS A 68 -18.97 -6.90 -3.10
C LYS A 68 -17.50 -6.84 -2.70
N LEU A 69 -17.17 -7.30 -1.49
CA LEU A 69 -15.77 -7.32 -1.01
C LEU A 69 -14.92 -8.32 -1.78
N VAL A 70 -15.43 -9.52 -2.06
CA VAL A 70 -14.76 -10.55 -2.86
C VAL A 70 -14.61 -10.09 -4.30
N GLN A 71 -15.63 -9.44 -4.88
CA GLN A 71 -15.53 -8.82 -6.19
C GLN A 71 -14.45 -7.75 -6.22
N HIS A 72 -14.41 -6.86 -5.21
CA HIS A 72 -13.38 -5.83 -5.13
C HIS A 72 -11.98 -6.43 -4.95
N TYR A 73 -11.83 -7.46 -4.12
CA TYR A 73 -10.58 -8.18 -3.96
C TYR A 73 -10.11 -8.85 -5.26
N ASN A 74 -11.01 -9.54 -5.96
CA ASN A 74 -10.70 -10.18 -7.24
C ASN A 74 -10.34 -9.16 -8.32
N GLU A 75 -11.02 -8.01 -8.33
CA GLU A 75 -10.72 -6.90 -9.23
C GLU A 75 -9.30 -6.35 -9.00
N VAL A 76 -8.96 -6.04 -7.75
CA VAL A 76 -7.62 -5.56 -7.39
C VAL A 76 -6.55 -6.62 -7.69
N HIS A 77 -6.84 -7.90 -7.44
CA HIS A 77 -5.92 -9.00 -7.72
C HIS A 77 -5.65 -9.14 -9.23
N SER A 78 -6.70 -9.08 -10.05
CA SER A 78 -6.63 -9.11 -11.52
C SER A 78 -5.79 -7.94 -12.06
N GLN A 79 -6.02 -6.73 -11.56
CA GLN A 79 -5.23 -5.55 -11.93
C GLN A 79 -3.75 -5.73 -11.59
N MET A 80 -3.45 -6.27 -10.41
CA MET A 80 -2.08 -6.53 -9.98
C MET A 80 -1.38 -7.58 -10.86
N ASP A 81 -2.09 -8.62 -11.31
CA ASP A 81 -1.55 -9.61 -12.23
C ASP A 81 -1.35 -9.07 -13.65
N ALA A 82 -2.21 -8.16 -14.10
CA ALA A 82 -2.03 -7.44 -15.36
C ALA A 82 -0.80 -6.52 -15.29
N ILE A 83 -0.59 -5.81 -14.18
CA ILE A 83 0.60 -4.98 -13.95
C ILE A 83 1.88 -5.85 -13.95
N LYS A 84 1.85 -7.01 -13.28
CA LYS A 84 2.98 -7.95 -13.29
C LYS A 84 3.28 -8.49 -14.69
N ARG A 85 2.25 -8.81 -15.49
CA ARG A 85 2.40 -9.25 -16.89
C ARG A 85 3.01 -8.15 -17.76
N LYS A 86 2.47 -6.94 -17.70
CA LYS A 86 3.01 -5.78 -18.43
C LYS A 86 4.46 -5.48 -18.04
N LYS A 87 4.81 -5.65 -16.76
CA LYS A 87 6.20 -5.55 -16.30
C LYS A 87 7.10 -6.62 -16.93
N ARG A 88 6.64 -7.88 -17.01
CA ARG A 88 7.39 -8.97 -17.66
C ARG A 88 7.52 -8.74 -19.18
N GLU A 89 6.47 -8.26 -19.82
CA GLU A 89 6.44 -7.94 -21.24
C GLU A 89 7.38 -6.78 -21.58
N LEU A 90 7.42 -5.73 -20.75
CA LEU A 90 8.39 -4.63 -20.89
C LEU A 90 9.83 -5.12 -20.72
N VAL A 91 10.07 -6.04 -19.78
CA VAL A 91 11.39 -6.65 -19.57
C VAL A 91 11.78 -7.55 -20.75
N SER A 92 10.85 -8.31 -21.35
CA SER A 92 11.12 -9.13 -22.53
C SER A 92 11.20 -8.33 -23.84
N ALA A 93 10.44 -7.24 -23.97
CA ALA A 93 10.50 -6.36 -25.14
C ALA A 93 11.80 -5.54 -25.19
N GLN A 94 12.38 -5.23 -24.03
CA GLN A 94 13.75 -4.68 -23.94
C GLN A 94 14.81 -5.67 -24.44
N GLN A 95 14.59 -7.00 -24.32
CA GLN A 95 15.53 -8.02 -24.80
C GLN A 95 15.47 -8.26 -26.32
N THR A 96 14.36 -7.94 -26.99
CA THR A 96 14.21 -8.12 -28.45
C THR A 96 14.74 -6.96 -29.30
N SER A 97 15.39 -5.96 -28.68
CA SER A 97 16.05 -4.85 -29.38
C SER A 97 17.58 -4.87 -29.28
N GLU A 98 18.17 -6.01 -28.89
CA GLU A 98 19.62 -6.24 -28.90
C GLU A 98 19.98 -7.54 -29.65
N THR A 99 19.44 -7.74 -30.85
CA THR A 99 20.14 -8.54 -31.86
C THR A 99 20.95 -7.56 -32.70
N ASN A 100 22.20 -7.32 -32.28
CA ASN A 100 23.41 -7.20 -33.10
C ASN A 100 24.57 -6.65 -32.23
N ASN A 101 25.37 -7.58 -31.71
CA ASN A 101 26.72 -7.36 -31.16
C ASN A 101 26.87 -6.28 -30.06
N THR A 102 26.51 -6.63 -28.83
CA THR A 102 27.08 -5.97 -27.64
C THR A 102 27.64 -7.02 -26.69
N ASN A 103 28.98 -7.11 -26.66
CA ASN A 103 29.69 -7.72 -25.56
C ASN A 103 29.18 -7.11 -24.25
N HIS A 104 28.43 -7.89 -23.48
CA HIS A 104 27.91 -7.48 -22.18
C HIS A 104 29.09 -7.30 -21.22
N TRP A 105 29.48 -6.06 -20.94
CA TRP A 105 30.67 -5.75 -20.13
C TRP A 105 30.62 -6.31 -18.69
N TRP A 106 29.43 -6.67 -18.19
CA TRP A 106 29.23 -7.33 -16.89
C TRP A 106 29.31 -8.86 -16.94
N LYS A 107 29.49 -9.48 -18.12
CA LYS A 107 29.65 -10.93 -18.28
C LYS A 107 31.12 -11.39 -18.31
N THR A 108 32.09 -10.48 -18.33
CA THR A 108 33.51 -10.84 -18.26
C THR A 108 33.89 -11.09 -16.80
N PRO A 109 34.37 -12.30 -16.43
CA PRO A 109 34.82 -12.57 -15.06
C PRO A 109 35.96 -11.63 -14.66
N ILE A 110 35.92 -11.15 -13.41
CA ILE A 110 36.81 -10.10 -12.85
C ILE A 110 38.31 -10.47 -12.95
N HIS A 111 38.62 -11.74 -13.22
CA HIS A 111 39.96 -12.28 -13.30
C HIS A 111 40.66 -12.05 -14.66
N GLN A 112 39.96 -11.50 -15.67
CA GLN A 112 40.49 -11.29 -17.02
C GLN A 112 40.72 -9.81 -17.41
N CYS A 113 40.43 -8.84 -16.54
CA CYS A 113 40.65 -7.43 -16.85
C CYS A 113 42.12 -7.02 -16.69
N ASN A 114 42.72 -6.53 -17.77
CA ASN A 114 44.03 -5.87 -17.78
C ASN A 114 43.95 -4.55 -16.99
N PRO A 115 44.91 -4.18 -16.12
CA PRO A 115 44.89 -2.93 -15.34
C PRO A 115 44.66 -1.67 -16.17
N ARG A 116 45.03 -1.66 -17.45
CA ARG A 116 44.80 -0.52 -18.35
C ARG A 116 43.33 -0.34 -18.74
N GLU A 117 42.57 -1.43 -18.88
CA GLU A 117 41.14 -1.40 -19.21
C GLU A 117 40.29 -1.01 -18.00
N LEU A 118 40.77 -1.31 -16.80
CA LEU A 118 40.10 -0.95 -15.55
C LEU A 118 40.11 0.58 -15.34
N ASP A 119 41.23 1.24 -15.62
CA ASP A 119 41.36 2.70 -15.52
C ASP A 119 40.48 3.44 -16.54
N GLU A 120 40.38 2.89 -17.76
CA GLU A 120 39.50 3.39 -18.80
C GLU A 120 38.02 3.20 -18.43
N LEU A 121 37.67 2.07 -17.81
CA LEU A 121 36.33 1.78 -17.33
C LEU A 121 35.95 2.72 -16.17
N TYR A 122 36.85 2.94 -15.20
CA TYR A 122 36.64 3.91 -14.12
C TYR A 122 36.47 5.34 -14.63
N SER A 123 37.27 5.74 -15.63
CA SER A 123 37.15 7.05 -16.28
C SER A 123 35.78 7.24 -16.94
N ARG A 124 35.29 6.21 -17.65
CA ARG A 124 33.96 6.22 -18.27
C ARG A 124 32.83 6.23 -17.24
N PHE A 125 32.97 5.53 -16.12
CA PHE A 125 32.00 5.57 -15.02
C PHE A 125 31.93 6.94 -14.35
N SER A 126 33.08 7.59 -14.16
CA SER A 126 33.16 8.94 -13.60
C SER A 126 32.44 9.96 -14.49
N GLU A 127 32.65 9.89 -15.81
CA GLU A 127 32.00 10.76 -16.78
C GLU A 127 30.47 10.59 -16.80
N LEU A 128 30.01 9.34 -16.71
CA LEU A 128 28.58 8.99 -16.61
C LEU A 128 27.96 9.53 -15.31
N ALA A 129 28.66 9.40 -14.18
CA ALA A 129 28.23 9.94 -12.91
C ALA A 129 28.14 11.48 -12.94
N HIS A 130 29.09 12.14 -13.62
CA HIS A 130 29.10 13.58 -13.79
C HIS A 130 27.92 14.06 -14.65
N LEU A 131 27.60 13.34 -15.73
CA LEU A 131 26.43 13.62 -16.57
C LEU A 131 25.11 13.41 -15.83
N PHE A 132 25.02 12.36 -15.00
CA PHE A 132 23.85 12.14 -14.14
C PHE A 132 23.67 13.28 -13.13
N HIS A 133 24.77 13.74 -12.53
CA HIS A 133 24.74 14.87 -11.60
C HIS A 133 24.27 16.14 -12.29
N ILE A 134 24.81 16.47 -13.47
CA ILE A 134 24.39 17.63 -14.28
C ILE A 134 22.90 17.54 -14.67
N ALA A 135 22.45 16.38 -15.13
CA ALA A 135 21.06 16.16 -15.52
C ALA A 135 20.10 16.29 -14.32
N TRP A 136 20.50 15.78 -13.15
CA TRP A 136 19.75 15.93 -11.90
C TRP A 136 19.68 17.40 -11.48
N CYS A 137 20.80 18.13 -11.48
CA CYS A 137 20.83 19.55 -11.14
C CYS A 137 19.95 20.39 -12.07
N LYS A 138 19.96 20.12 -13.39
CA LYS A 138 19.05 20.78 -14.35
C LYS A 138 17.58 20.48 -14.07
N LYS A 139 17.25 19.24 -13.68
CA LYS A 139 15.88 18.86 -13.31
C LYS A 139 15.40 19.56 -12.03
N ILE A 140 16.27 19.72 -11.03
CA ILE A 140 15.96 20.49 -9.81
C ILE A 140 15.77 21.98 -10.12
N ALA A 141 16.64 22.57 -10.95
CA ALA A 141 16.55 23.99 -11.33
C ALA A 141 15.24 24.29 -12.09
N ASN A 142 14.82 23.41 -12.99
CA ASN A 142 13.56 23.56 -13.73
C ASN A 142 12.32 23.36 -12.84
N ALA A 143 12.43 22.65 -11.72
CA ALA A 143 11.35 22.47 -10.76
C ALA A 143 11.18 23.66 -9.80
N SER A 144 12.20 24.53 -9.68
CA SER A 144 12.19 25.69 -8.80
C SER A 144 11.76 27.00 -9.48
N SER A 145 11.52 26.98 -10.80
CA SER A 145 11.04 28.13 -11.58
C SER A 145 9.52 28.12 -11.83
N MET A 146 8.70 27.83 -10.82
CA MET A 146 7.26 28.15 -10.87
C MET A 146 7.02 29.54 -10.27
N PRO A 147 6.25 30.44 -10.90
CA PRO A 147 5.92 31.73 -10.30
C PRO A 147 4.98 31.52 -9.11
N THR A 148 5.36 32.08 -7.95
CA THR A 148 4.47 32.24 -6.80
C THR A 148 3.33 33.18 -7.18
N SER A 149 2.14 32.62 -7.38
CA SER A 149 0.90 33.39 -7.49
C SER A 149 0.50 33.92 -6.11
N THR A 150 0.74 35.20 -5.89
CA THR A 150 0.26 35.96 -4.74
C THR A 150 -1.25 36.19 -4.91
N TYR A 151 -2.08 35.45 -4.16
CA TYR A 151 -3.50 35.78 -4.04
C TYR A 151 -3.77 36.51 -2.73
N PHE A 152 -4.10 37.79 -2.89
CA PHE A 152 -4.66 38.70 -1.88
C PHE A 152 -5.93 38.11 -1.25
N GLY A 153 -6.15 38.42 0.02
CA GLY A 153 -7.24 37.89 0.82
C GLY A 153 -8.63 38.45 0.52
N ASN A 154 -9.64 37.77 1.06
CA ASN A 154 -10.74 38.38 1.78
C ASN A 154 -11.45 37.32 2.63
N GLY A 155 -11.71 37.65 3.89
CA GLY A 155 -12.49 36.82 4.80
C GLY A 155 -13.99 36.93 4.57
N HIS A 156 -14.73 35.90 4.98
CA HIS A 156 -15.94 36.05 5.79
C HIS A 156 -16.52 34.67 6.21
N HIS A 157 -16.68 34.53 7.54
CA HIS A 157 -17.78 33.89 8.27
C HIS A 157 -18.20 32.41 8.04
N ARG A 158 -17.85 31.59 9.05
CA ARG A 158 -18.76 30.87 9.98
C ARG A 158 -20.09 30.33 9.39
N ARG A 159 -20.26 29.00 9.38
CA ARG A 159 -21.21 28.30 10.27
C ARG A 159 -21.04 26.77 10.27
N GLU A 160 -21.07 26.27 11.50
CA GLU A 160 -21.26 24.88 11.91
C GLU A 160 -22.67 24.40 11.53
N PHE A 161 -22.78 23.14 11.14
CA PHE A 161 -23.81 22.18 11.56
C PHE A 161 -23.22 20.77 11.54
#